data_AF-C9KJS9-F1
#
_entry.id   AF-C9KJS9-F1
#
_cell.length_a   1.000
_cell.length_b   1.000
_cell.length_c   1.000
_cell.angle_alpha   90.00
_cell.angle_beta   90.00
_cell.angle_gamma   90.00
#
_symmetry.space_group_name_H-M   'P 1'
#
loop_
_entity.id
_entity.type
_entity.pdbx_description
1 polymer ?
#
loop_
_entity_poly.entity_id
_entity_poly.type
_entity_poly.pdbx_seq_one_letter_code
_entity_poly.pdbx_strand_id
1 'polypeptide(L)'
;MQGTDAGRKAKIREVRDCWGCTACMKVCPVSAIGYFLGADLGGSGSTMTIERQGHYYHWHIRKPDQHDVTITIDRENANQY
;
A
#
# COMPACT_ATOMS: atom_id res chain seq x y z
N MET A 1 18.10 -29.50 -6.01
CA MET A 1 18.41 -28.10 -5.64
C MET A 1 17.10 -27.33 -5.63
N GLN A 2 16.44 -27.20 -4.48
CA GLN A 2 15.18 -26.46 -4.34
C GLN A 2 15.53 -24.97 -4.37
N GLY A 3 15.34 -24.32 -5.52
CA GLY A 3 15.49 -22.87 -5.62
C GLY A 3 14.41 -22.21 -4.78
N THR A 4 14.80 -21.53 -3.71
CA THR A 4 13.86 -20.75 -2.91
C THR A 4 13.30 -19.63 -3.77
N ASP A 5 11.98 -19.42 -3.69
CA ASP A 5 11.20 -18.47 -4.50
C ASP A 5 11.62 -16.99 -4.36
N ALA A 6 12.63 -16.72 -3.52
CA ALA A 6 13.14 -15.40 -3.16
C ALA A 6 13.65 -14.59 -4.37
N GLY A 7 14.13 -15.25 -5.43
CA GLY A 7 14.59 -14.58 -6.65
C GLY A 7 13.48 -14.15 -7.62
N ARG A 8 12.24 -14.65 -7.43
CA ARG A 8 11.12 -14.44 -8.36
C ARG A 8 10.10 -13.40 -7.88
N LYS A 9 10.30 -12.84 -6.69
CA LYS A 9 9.42 -11.80 -6.12
C LYS A 9 10.00 -10.40 -6.37
N ALA A 10 9.11 -9.44 -6.59
CA ALA A 10 9.49 -8.03 -6.71
C ALA A 10 10.06 -7.49 -5.39
N LYS A 11 11.04 -6.59 -5.49
CA LYS A 11 11.65 -5.91 -4.34
C LYS A 11 11.97 -4.45 -4.68
N ILE A 12 11.91 -3.58 -3.67
CA ILE A 12 12.46 -2.23 -3.77
C ILE A 12 13.99 -2.36 -3.68
N ARG A 13 14.70 -1.86 -4.69
CA ARG A 13 16.17 -1.98 -4.75
C ARG A 13 16.86 -1.08 -3.72
N GLU A 14 16.40 0.16 -3.60
CA GLU A 14 16.91 1.15 -2.65
C GLU A 14 15.71 1.85 -2.00
N VAL A 15 15.53 1.65 -0.70
CA VAL A 15 14.37 2.17 0.04
C VAL A 15 14.56 3.64 0.36
N ARG A 16 15.80 4.12 0.48
CA ARG A 16 16.11 5.53 0.77
C ARG A 16 15.69 6.47 -0.37
N ASP A 17 15.62 5.96 -1.60
CA ASP A 17 15.16 6.70 -2.77
C ASP A 17 13.63 6.64 -2.94
N CYS A 18 12.92 5.90 -2.07
CA CYS A 18 11.46 5.79 -2.13
C CYS A 18 10.82 7.12 -1.70
N TRP A 19 10.11 7.75 -2.63
CA TRP A 19 9.36 8.99 -2.38
C TRP A 19 8.06 8.81 -1.59
N GLY A 20 7.62 7.58 -1.33
CA GLY A 20 6.33 7.35 -0.67
C GLY A 20 5.10 7.66 -1.54
N CYS A 21 5.25 7.77 -2.87
CA CYS A 21 4.15 8.16 -3.77
C CYS A 21 3.01 7.13 -3.92
N THR A 22 3.18 5.92 -3.37
CA THR A 22 2.23 4.77 -3.44
C THR A 22 1.93 4.24 -4.86
N ALA A 23 2.62 4.72 -5.90
CA ALA A 23 2.35 4.32 -7.28
C ALA A 23 2.53 2.80 -7.49
N CYS A 24 3.57 2.19 -6.90
CA CYS A 24 3.81 0.76 -6.98
C CYS A 24 2.67 -0.08 -6.37
N MET A 25 2.06 0.38 -5.27
CA MET A 25 0.93 -0.29 -4.63
C MET A 25 -0.29 -0.30 -5.56
N LYS A 26 -0.60 0.84 -6.17
CA LYS A 26 -1.77 1.04 -7.06
C LYS A 26 -1.75 0.18 -8.33
N VAL A 27 -0.56 -0.17 -8.82
CA VAL A 27 -0.37 -0.94 -10.06
C VAL A 27 -0.14 -2.43 -9.81
N CYS A 28 0.10 -2.84 -8.56
CA CYS A 28 0.27 -4.25 -8.23
C CYS A 28 -1.07 -5.00 -8.43
N PRO A 29 -1.16 -5.96 -9.36
CA PRO A 29 -2.43 -6.61 -9.67
C PRO A 29 -2.94 -7.54 -8.57
N VAL A 30 -2.07 -7.91 -7.63
CA VAL A 30 -2.34 -8.85 -6.53
C VAL A 30 -2.21 -8.18 -5.16
N SER A 31 -2.10 -6.85 -5.11
CA SER A 31 -2.08 -6.08 -3.85
C SER A 31 -1.05 -6.55 -2.82
N ALA A 32 0.12 -7.02 -3.27
CA ALA A 32 1.14 -7.63 -2.41
C ALA A 32 2.08 -6.65 -1.70
N ILE A 33 1.89 -5.33 -1.89
CA ILE A 33 2.80 -4.30 -1.37
C ILE A 33 2.11 -3.56 -0.22
N GLY A 34 2.71 -3.64 0.98
CA GLY A 34 2.31 -2.84 2.13
C GLY A 34 3.24 -1.63 2.33
N TYR A 35 2.69 -0.54 2.85
CA TYR A 35 3.42 0.68 3.16
C TYR A 35 3.34 0.99 4.65
N PHE A 36 4.48 1.21 5.28
CA PHE A 36 4.56 1.59 6.69
C PHE A 36 4.40 3.10 6.81
N LEU A 37 3.39 3.53 7.57
CA LEU A 37 3.12 4.93 7.86
C LEU A 37 3.81 5.28 9.18
N GLY A 38 5.03 5.84 9.04
CA GLY A 38 5.79 6.37 10.16
C GLY A 38 5.11 7.58 10.82
N ALA A 39 5.66 8.03 11.95
CA ALA A 39 5.15 9.19 12.69
C ALA A 39 5.10 10.46 11.81
N ASP A 40 6.05 10.56 10.88
CA ASP A 40 6.27 11.68 9.96
C ASP A 40 5.09 11.92 9.00
N LEU A 41 4.32 10.86 8.69
CA LEU A 41 3.12 10.91 7.85
C LEU A 41 1.82 10.83 8.66
N GLY A 42 1.90 11.03 9.99
CA GLY A 42 0.75 10.92 10.89
C GLY A 42 0.26 9.48 11.09
N GLY A 43 1.06 8.48 10.72
CA GLY A 43 0.67 7.08 10.74
C GLY A 43 0.72 6.42 12.11
N SER A 44 1.45 6.98 13.08
CA SER A 44 1.62 6.42 14.42
C SER A 44 2.03 4.93 14.42
N GLY A 45 2.79 4.47 13.41
CA GLY A 45 3.20 3.07 13.26
C GLY A 45 2.21 2.18 12.51
N SER A 46 1.21 2.75 11.84
CA SER A 46 0.24 2.01 11.05
C SER A 46 0.85 1.42 9.78
N THR A 47 0.19 0.41 9.23
CA THR A 47 0.50 -0.13 7.91
C THR A 47 -0.68 0.08 6.97
N MET A 48 -0.40 0.26 5.69
CA MET A 48 -1.40 0.52 4.66
C MET A 48 -1.25 -0.44 3.50
N THR A 49 -2.37 -0.99 3.03
CA THR A 49 -2.48 -1.74 1.77
C THR A 49 -3.58 -1.13 0.90
N ILE A 50 -3.62 -1.53 -0.37
CA ILE A 50 -4.64 -1.09 -1.32
C ILE A 50 -5.23 -2.28 -2.05
N GLU A 51 -6.54 -2.31 -2.19
CA GLU A 51 -7.27 -3.20 -3.09
C GLU A 51 -7.94 -2.38 -4.19
N ARG A 52 -7.92 -2.90 -5.42
CA ARG A 52 -8.61 -2.28 -6.57
C ARG A 52 -9.81 -3.13 -6.96
N GLN A 53 -11.01 -2.55 -6.87
CA GLN A 53 -12.26 -3.17 -7.31
C GLN A 53 -12.93 -2.25 -8.35
N GLY A 54 -12.81 -2.58 -9.64
CA GLY A 54 -13.28 -1.69 -10.70
C GLY A 54 -12.57 -0.33 -10.69
N HIS A 55 -13.35 0.76 -10.66
CA HIS A 55 -12.82 2.12 -10.49
C HIS A 55 -12.59 2.52 -9.02
N TYR A 56 -12.92 1.66 -8.05
CA TYR A 56 -12.67 1.95 -6.64
C TYR A 56 -11.26 1.54 -6.20
N TYR A 57 -10.73 2.35 -5.30
CA TYR A 57 -9.60 2.00 -4.45
C TYR A 57 -10.05 1.89 -3.01
N HIS A 58 -9.82 0.73 -2.40
CA HIS A 58 -10.01 0.51 -0.97
C HIS A 58 -8.63 0.54 -0.31
N TRP A 59 -8.37 1.59 0.46
CA TRP A 59 -7.16 1.72 1.26
C TRP A 59 -7.43 1.17 2.65
N HIS A 60 -6.73 0.10 3.02
CA HIS A 60 -6.84 -0.49 4.35
C HIS A 60 -5.67 -0.01 5.20
N ILE A 61 -5.97 0.69 6.28
CA ILE A 61 -5.00 1.20 7.23
C ILE A 61 -5.16 0.40 8.52
N ARG A 62 -4.15 -0.38 8.87
CA ARG A 62 -4.07 -1.12 10.13
C ARG A 62 -3.25 -0.35 11.13
N LYS A 63 -3.86 0.07 12.23
CA LYS A 63 -3.18 0.74 13.34
C LYS A 63 -2.53 -0.28 14.29
N PRO A 64 -1.49 0.12 15.05
CA PRO A 64 -0.86 -0.77 16.04
C PRO A 64 -1.79 -1.23 17.15
N ASP A 65 -2.81 -0.42 17.49
CA ASP A 65 -3.84 -0.71 18.49
C ASP A 65 -4.95 -1.65 17.98
N GLN A 66 -4.73 -2.30 16.82
CA GLN A 66 -5.61 -3.27 16.18
C GLN A 66 -6.92 -2.70 15.61
N HIS A 67 -7.05 -1.38 15.50
CA HIS A 67 -8.14 -0.78 14.75
C HIS A 67 -7.80 -0.70 13.25
N ASP A 68 -8.60 -1.37 12.42
CA ASP A 68 -8.51 -1.29 10.97
C ASP A 68 -9.49 -0.21 10.44
N VAL A 69 -8.98 0.68 9.58
CA VAL A 69 -9.77 1.72 8.89
C VAL A 69 -9.73 1.44 7.40
N THR A 70 -10.87 1.52 6.72
CA THR A 70 -10.92 1.45 5.25
C THR A 70 -11.38 2.77 4.68
N ILE A 71 -10.60 3.34 3.76
CA ILE A 71 -10.95 4.54 2.99
C ILE A 71 -11.22 4.10 1.55
N THR A 72 -12.41 4.39 1.05
CA THR A 72 -12.78 4.09 -0.33
C THR A 72 -12.73 5.36 -1.16
N ILE A 73 -12.04 5.31 -2.29
CA ILE A 73 -11.95 6.39 -3.27
C ILE A 73 -12.50 5.89 -4.60
N ASP A 74 -13.47 6.61 -5.15
CA ASP A 74 -13.87 6.47 -6.54
C ASP A 74 -12.88 7.23 -7.44
N ARG A 75 -12.18 6.53 -8.33
CA ARG A 75 -11.21 7.14 -9.23
C ARG A 75 -11.83 7.97 -10.35
N GLU A 76 -13.09 7.74 -10.67
CA GLU A 76 -13.83 8.52 -11.67
C GLU A 76 -14.35 9.83 -11.06
N ASN A 77 -14.49 9.88 -9.74
CA ASN A 77 -14.98 11.03 -8.98
C ASN A 77 -14.00 11.50 -7.89
N ALA A 78 -12.69 11.33 -8.10
CA ALA A 78 -11.66 11.51 -7.07
C ALA A 78 -11.48 12.95 -6.57
N ASN A 79 -12.06 13.95 -7.25
CA ASN A 79 -11.91 15.37 -6.94
C ASN A 79 -13.20 16.00 -6.39
N GLN A 80 -14.10 15.21 -5.79
CA GLN A 80 -15.25 15.77 -5.08
C GLN A 80 -14.78 16.27 -3.70
N TYR A 81 -14.33 17.52 -3.66
CA TYR A 81 -13.96 18.26 -2.44
C TYR A 81 -15.10 19.13 -1.94
#